data_AF-A0A0R2HEU5-F1
#
_entry.id   AF-A0A0R2HEU5-F1
#
_cell.length_a   1.000
_cell.length_b   1.000
_cell.length_c   1.000
_cell.angle_alpha   90.00
_cell.angle_beta   90.00
_cell.angle_gamma   90.00
#
_symmetry.space_group_name_H-M   'P 1'
#
loop_
_entity.id
_entity.type
_entity.pdbx_description
1 polymer ?
#
loop_
_entity_poly.entity_id
_entity_poly.type
_entity_poly.pdbx_seq_one_letter_code
_entity_poly.pdbx_strand_id
1 'polypeptide(L)' 'MKIWTIILLVLDALIILGLIGVVINQIRQGDFSDKFWIGIAGAAAFTYCGNYLLKSAKVVKK' A
#
# COMPACT_ATOMS: atom_id res chain seq x y z
N MET A 1 10.49 4.59 -18.62
CA MET A 1 10.37 3.66 -17.48
C MET A 1 9.87 2.34 -18.02
N LYS A 2 10.47 1.21 -17.65
CA LYS A 2 10.05 -0.10 -18.16
C LYS A 2 8.59 -0.33 -17.76
N ILE A 3 7.74 -0.78 -18.69
CA ILE A 3 6.29 -1.03 -18.47
C ILE A 3 6.01 -1.84 -17.20
N TRP A 4 6.93 -2.74 -16.85
CA TRP A 4 6.97 -3.49 -15.60
C TRP A 4 6.86 -2.64 -14.33
N THR A 5 7.50 -1.46 -14.28
CA THR A 5 7.43 -0.57 -13.12
C THR A 5 6.03 0.02 -12.94
N ILE A 6 5.31 0.26 -14.04
CA ILE A 6 3.93 0.78 -14.00
C ILE A 6 2.99 -0.30 -13.49
N ILE A 7 3.14 -1.54 -13.96
CA ILE A 7 2.34 -2.68 -13.51
C ILE A 7 2.51 -2.91 -12.01
N LEU A 8 3.75 -2.87 -11.50
CA LEU A 8 4.03 -3.00 -10.07
C LEU A 8 3.39 -1.87 -9.25
N LEU A 9 3.42 -0.63 -9.75
CA LEU A 9 2.78 0.53 -9.11
C LEU A 9 1.26 0.40 -9.02
N VAL A 10 0.62 -0.12 -10.09
CA VAL A 10 -0.82 -0.36 -10.11
C VAL A 10 -1.20 -1.49 -9.14
N LEU A 11 -0.38 -2.55 -9.06
CA LEU A 11 -0.60 -3.65 -8.12
C LEU A 11 -0.48 -3.17 -6.67
N ASP A 12 0.54 -2.38 -6.35
CA ASP A 12 0.71 -1.75 -5.04
C ASP A 12 -0.50 -0.89 -4.66
N ALA A 13 -1.00 -0.07 -5.60
CA ALA A 13 -2.17 0.77 -5.37
C ALA A 13 -3.43 -0.05 -5.05
N LEU A 14 -3.63 -1.18 -5.74
CA LEU A 14 -4.75 -2.10 -5.47
C LEU A 14 -4.63 -2.75 -4.08
N ILE A 15 -3.43 -3.13 -3.66
CA ILE A 15 -3.20 -3.72 -2.34
C ILE A 15 -3.47 -2.71 -1.22
N ILE A 16 -3.02 -1.46 -1.39
CA ILE A 16 -3.32 -0.37 -0.45
C ILE A 16 -4.83 -0.14 -0.34
N LEU A 17 -5.54 -0.10 -1.47
CA LEU A 17 -7.00 0.04 -1.52
C LEU A 17 -7.71 -1.10 -0.77
N GLY A 18 -7.26 -2.34 -0.97
CA GLY A 18 -7.79 -3.52 -0.26
C GLY A 18 -7.56 -3.44 1.25
N LEU A 19 -6.36 -3.05 1.68
CA LEU A 19 -6.02 -2.88 3.10
C LEU A 19 -6.85 -1.79 3.75
N ILE A 20 -7.01 -0.63 3.09
CA ILE A 20 -7.89 0.44 3.56
C ILE A 20 -9.34 -0.04 3.68
N GLY A 21 -9.82 -0.82 2.70
CA GLY A 21 -11.15 -1.42 2.74
C GLY A 21 -11.35 -2.36 3.94
N VAL A 22 -10.35 -3.19 4.25
CA VAL A 22 -10.36 -4.06 5.44
C VAL A 22 -10.42 -3.24 6.73
N VAL A 23 -9.59 -2.20 6.83
CA VAL A 23 -9.57 -1.28 7.99
C VAL A 23 -10.93 -0.60 8.18
N ILE A 24 -11.52 -0.04 7.11
CA ILE A 24 -12.83 0.63 7.17
C ILE A 24 -13.94 -0.35 7.54
N ASN A 25 -13.93 -1.56 6.97
CA ASN A 25 -14.95 -2.58 7.27
C ASN A 25 -14.87 -3.05 8.73
N GLN A 26 -13.66 -3.18 9.28
CA GLN A 26 -13.44 -3.51 10.69
C GLN A 26 -13.91 -2.37 11.62
N ILE A 27 -13.57 -1.11 11.31
CA ILE A 27 -14.07 0.07 12.07
C ILE A 27 -15.61 0.10 12.07
N ARG A 28 -16.24 -0.17 10.94
CA ARG A 28 -17.71 -0.18 10.82
C ARG A 28 -18.37 -1.26 11.67
N GLN A 29 -17.70 -2.40 11.84
CA GLN A 29 -18.17 -3.50 12.69
C GLN A 29 -17.86 -3.28 14.18
N GLY A 30 -17.08 -2.24 14.52
CA GLY A 30 -16.67 -1.94 15.89
C GLY A 30 -15.71 -2.97 16.49
N ASP A 31 -15.18 -3.88 15.65
CA ASP A 31 -14.34 -4.99 16.06
C ASP A 31 -12.88 -4.66 15.73
N PHE A 32 -12.15 -4.15 16.73
CA PHE A 32 -10.73 -3.80 16.64
C PHE A 32 -9.85 -5.05 16.83
N SER A 33 -10.18 -6.11 16.09
CA SER A 33 -9.48 -7.38 16.07
C SER A 33 -8.09 -7.25 15.43
N ASP A 34 -7.25 -8.28 15.55
CA ASP A 34 -5.89 -8.35 14.95
C ASP A 34 -5.87 -7.99 13.45
N LYS A 35 -6.98 -8.23 12.75
CA LYS A 35 -7.17 -7.91 11.33
C LYS A 35 -7.12 -6.40 11.04
N PHE A 36 -7.59 -5.56 11.97
CA PHE A 36 -7.50 -4.10 11.86
C PHE A 36 -6.03 -3.63 11.93
N TRP A 37 -5.27 -4.16 12.88
CA TRP A 37 -3.85 -3.87 13.04
C TRP A 37 -3.01 -4.37 11.86
N ILE A 38 -3.35 -5.54 11.30
CA ILE A 38 -2.76 -6.05 10.06
C ILE A 38 -3.03 -5.10 8.89
N GLY A 39 -4.24 -4.56 8.81
CA GLY A 39 -4.61 -3.56 7.80
C GLY A 39 -3.76 -2.28 7.88
N ILE A 40 -3.58 -1.74 9.08
CA ILE A 40 -2.74 -0.56 9.32
C ILE A 40 -1.26 -0.84 9.07
N ALA A 41 -0.73 -1.96 9.58
CA ALA A 41 0.65 -2.37 9.38
C ALA A 41 0.96 -2.59 7.89
N GLY A 42 0.04 -3.23 7.16
CA GLY A 42 0.13 -3.39 5.72
C GLY A 42 0.14 -2.04 5.00
N ALA A 43 -0.78 -1.14 5.32
CA ALA A 43 -0.85 0.18 4.68
C ALA A 43 0.44 1.01 4.92
N ALA A 44 1.00 0.94 6.13
CA ALA A 44 2.26 1.60 6.47
C ALA A 44 3.46 1.00 5.71
N ALA A 45 3.56 -0.33 5.63
CA ALA A 45 4.62 -1.02 4.91
C ALA A 45 4.58 -0.73 3.39
N PHE A 46 3.38 -0.75 2.79
CA PHE A 46 3.20 -0.43 1.38
C PHE A 46 3.47 1.05 1.07
N THR A 47 3.09 1.97 1.97
CA THR A 47 3.41 3.39 1.81
C THR A 47 4.92 3.63 1.85
N TYR A 48 5.64 2.95 2.75
CA TYR A 48 7.09 3.02 2.82
C TYR A 48 7.75 2.44 1.56
N CYS A 49 7.29 1.28 1.08
CA CYS A 49 7.79 0.64 -0.13
C CYS A 49 7.54 1.49 -1.39
N GLY A 50 6.32 2.01 -1.54
CA GLY A 50 5.94 2.89 -2.65
C GLY A 50 6.76 4.18 -2.66
N ASN A 51 7.05 4.76 -1.49
CA ASN A 51 7.90 5.94 -1.39
C ASN A 51 9.37 5.63 -1.77
N TYR A 52 9.88 4.45 -1.39
CA TYR A 52 11.22 4.01 -1.79
C TYR A 52 11.32 3.77 -3.31
N LEU A 53 10.28 3.17 -3.92
CA LEU A 53 10.17 3.01 -5.37
C LEU A 53 10.11 4.35 -6.11
N LEU A 54 9.31 5.31 -5.61
CA LEU A 54 9.23 6.66 -6.16
C LEU A 54 10.55 7.43 -6.02
N LYS A 55 11.24 7.27 -4.89
CA LYS A 55 12.57 7.87 -4.67
C LYS A 55 13.61 7.26 -5.60
N SER A 56 13.61 5.94 -5.77
CA SER A 56 14.48 5.24 -6.73
C SER A 56 14.17 5.65 -8.17
N ALA A 57 12.89 5.81 -8.52
CA ALA A 57 12.47 6.28 -9.83
C ALA A 57 12.89 7.74 -10.12
N LYS A 58 12.96 8.60 -9.10
CA LYS A 58 13.53 9.96 -9.21
C LYS A 58 15.05 9.96 -9.32
N VAL A 59 15.74 9.06 -8.62
CA VAL A 59 17.22 8.96 -8.67
C VAL A 59 17.71 8.41 -10.01
N VAL A 60 16.99 7.46 -10.62
CA VAL A 60 17.31 6.89 -11.96
C VAL A 60 17.17 7.92 -13.10
N LYS A 61 16.59 9.09 -12.83
CA LYS A 61 16.43 10.17 -13.83
C LYS A 61 17.60 11.16 -13.89
N LYS A 62 18.67 10.96 -13.13
CA LYS A 62 19.86 11.84 -13.11
C LYS A 62 20.99 11.31 -13.97
#